data_AF-A0A6L9ZJC5-F1
#
_entry.id   AF-A0A6L9ZJC5-F1
#
_cell.length_a   1.000
_cell.length_b   1.000
_cell.length_c   1.000
_cell.angle_alpha   90.00
_cell.angle_beta   90.00
_cell.angle_gamma   90.00
#
_symmetry.space_group_name_H-M   'P 1'
#
loop_
_entity.id
_entity.type
_entity.pdbx_description
1 polymer ?
#
loop_
_entity_poly.entity_id
_entity_poly.type
_entity_poly.pdbx_seq_one_letter_code
_entity_poly.pdbx_strand_id
1 'polypeptide(L)'
;CCRHTLEHIYPTAEFISTVRRSIGDRLNTVVVFEIPDTIRVLKDLAFEDIYYEHCSYFTPGSLARLFRNCGFEVTDLYRAYGEQYLLIETRPVTIPSDKVHPLEESLEEVTQHVKHFTNEISKKLENWRQHLEQMHAQGKRVVVWGSGSKCVAFLTTLDTTDKIEYVVDINPHRHGKFIPGVGKQIMAPEFLKQYKPDQVIVMNSIYCYEIQHMLDKMGVTTEVISL
;
A
#
# COMPACT_ATOMS: atom_id res chain seq x y z
N CYS A 1 -15.63 -5.11 12.05
CA CYS A 1 -14.46 -4.39 11.53
C CYS A 1 -13.86 -5.20 10.40
N CYS A 2 -13.50 -4.57 9.29
CA CYS A 2 -12.86 -5.17 8.12
C CYS A 2 -11.63 -4.32 7.76
N ARG A 3 -10.43 -4.89 7.70
CA ARG A 3 -9.20 -4.14 7.45
C ARG A 3 -8.42 -4.81 6.33
N HIS A 4 -7.95 -4.03 5.37
CA HIS A 4 -7.11 -4.48 4.26
C HIS A 4 -7.70 -5.71 3.55
N THR A 5 -8.93 -5.59 3.07
CA THR A 5 -9.71 -6.73 2.54
C THR A 5 -10.68 -6.30 1.46
N LEU A 6 -11.36 -5.17 1.60
CA LEU A 6 -12.39 -4.74 0.64
C LEU A 6 -11.82 -4.49 -0.76
N GLU A 7 -10.61 -3.93 -0.84
CA GLU A 7 -9.83 -3.71 -2.07
C GLU A 7 -9.48 -5.01 -2.81
N HIS A 8 -9.56 -6.16 -2.13
CA HIS A 8 -9.28 -7.48 -2.68
C HIS A 8 -10.56 -8.20 -3.19
N ILE A 9 -11.74 -7.60 -3.01
CA ILE A 9 -13.02 -8.21 -3.39
C ILE A 9 -13.53 -7.54 -4.66
N TYR A 10 -13.78 -8.32 -5.71
CA TYR A 10 -14.29 -7.79 -6.99
C TYR A 10 -15.73 -7.23 -6.89
N PRO A 11 -16.74 -7.99 -6.40
CA PRO A 11 -18.11 -7.47 -6.28
C PRO A 11 -18.32 -6.67 -4.98
N THR A 12 -17.66 -5.51 -4.88
CA THR A 12 -17.63 -4.69 -3.65
C THR A 12 -19.03 -4.30 -3.14
N ALA A 13 -19.93 -3.87 -4.03
CA ALA A 13 -21.31 -3.52 -3.66
C ALA A 13 -22.13 -4.72 -3.14
N GLU A 14 -21.92 -5.91 -3.70
CA GLU A 14 -22.58 -7.13 -3.21
C GLU A 14 -22.07 -7.52 -1.83
N PHE A 15 -20.76 -7.38 -1.59
CA PHE A 15 -20.16 -7.65 -0.30
C PHE A 15 -20.70 -6.70 0.78
N ILE A 16 -20.70 -5.39 0.52
CA ILE A 16 -21.24 -4.39 1.48
C ILE A 16 -22.76 -4.59 1.68
N SER A 17 -23.51 -4.90 0.63
CA SER A 17 -24.94 -5.25 0.75
C SER A 17 -25.16 -6.49 1.61
N THR A 18 -24.27 -7.49 1.52
CA THR A 18 -24.32 -8.69 2.38
C THR A 18 -24.04 -8.35 3.83
N VAL A 19 -23.08 -7.47 4.11
CA VAL A 19 -22.86 -6.92 5.45
C VAL A 19 -24.12 -6.22 5.94
N ARG A 20 -24.75 -5.36 5.13
CA ARG A 20 -25.98 -4.65 5.49
C ARG A 20 -27.12 -5.61 5.85
N ARG A 21 -27.37 -6.63 5.02
CA ARG A 21 -28.40 -7.65 5.25
C ARG A 21 -28.14 -8.45 6.53
N SER A 22 -26.89 -8.83 6.77
CA SER A 22 -26.49 -9.60 7.95
C SER A 22 -26.71 -8.83 9.26
N ILE A 23 -26.66 -7.50 9.23
CA ILE A 23 -26.94 -6.66 10.40
C ILE A 23 -28.45 -6.65 10.74
N GLY A 24 -29.33 -6.71 9.74
CA GLY A 24 -30.79 -6.66 9.94
C GLY A 24 -31.24 -5.32 10.53
N ASP A 25 -32.14 -5.38 11.51
CA ASP A 25 -32.76 -4.20 12.16
C ASP A 25 -31.93 -3.60 13.31
N ARG A 26 -30.69 -4.07 13.49
CA ARG A 26 -29.77 -3.59 14.54
C ARG A 26 -29.14 -2.26 14.14
N LEU A 27 -29.93 -1.19 14.13
CA LEU A 27 -29.53 0.10 13.56
C LEU A 27 -28.38 0.81 14.31
N ASN A 28 -28.15 0.44 15.56
CA ASN A 28 -27.05 0.98 16.37
C ASN A 28 -25.69 0.30 16.13
N THR A 29 -25.62 -0.64 15.18
CA THR A 29 -24.37 -1.37 14.87
C THR A 29 -23.40 -0.47 14.12
N VAL A 30 -22.24 -0.19 14.71
CA VAL A 30 -21.15 0.51 14.01
C VAL A 30 -20.38 -0.47 13.12
N VAL A 31 -20.21 -0.07 11.87
CA VAL A 31 -19.43 -0.82 10.88
C VAL A 31 -18.21 0.02 10.50
N VAL A 32 -17.04 -0.56 10.76
CA VAL A 32 -15.75 0.08 10.50
C VAL A 32 -14.99 -0.69 9.44
N PHE A 33 -14.49 0.03 8.44
CA PHE A 33 -13.61 -0.50 7.41
C PHE A 33 -12.33 0.33 7.31
N GLU A 34 -11.21 -0.32 7.00
CA GLU A 34 -9.92 0.31 6.71
C GLU A 34 -9.36 -0.21 5.39
N ILE A 35 -9.09 0.69 4.43
CA ILE A 35 -8.72 0.37 3.04
C ILE A 35 -7.65 1.36 2.56
N PRO A 36 -6.73 1.00 1.64
CA PRO A 36 -5.77 1.95 1.06
C PRO A 36 -6.43 3.22 0.46
N ASP A 37 -5.82 4.40 0.67
CA ASP A 37 -6.26 5.66 0.06
C ASP A 37 -5.65 5.83 -1.34
N THR A 38 -6.49 5.74 -2.37
CA THR A 38 -6.08 5.91 -3.77
C THR A 38 -5.69 7.35 -4.09
N ILE A 39 -6.20 8.35 -3.36
CA ILE A 39 -5.76 9.73 -3.55
C ILE A 39 -4.27 9.86 -3.28
N ARG A 40 -3.75 9.13 -2.28
CA ARG A 40 -2.30 9.03 -2.05
C ARG A 40 -1.58 8.41 -3.24
N VAL A 41 -2.06 7.27 -3.74
CA VAL A 41 -1.45 6.56 -4.87
C VAL A 41 -1.28 7.49 -6.07
N LEU A 42 -2.32 8.26 -6.37
CA LEU A 42 -2.32 9.21 -7.49
C LEU A 42 -1.41 10.42 -7.24
N LYS A 43 -1.40 10.97 -6.01
CA LYS A 43 -0.61 12.17 -5.67
C LYS A 43 0.89 11.89 -5.49
N ASP A 44 1.21 10.79 -4.81
CA ASP A 44 2.59 10.43 -4.45
C ASP A 44 3.25 9.57 -5.54
N LEU A 45 2.51 9.25 -6.59
CA LEU A 45 2.92 8.33 -7.65
C LEU A 45 3.34 6.96 -7.06
N ALA A 46 2.60 6.48 -6.07
CA ALA A 46 2.93 5.26 -5.31
C ALA A 46 2.57 4.00 -6.11
N PHE A 47 3.29 3.78 -7.21
CA PHE A 47 3.06 2.67 -8.14
C PHE A 47 3.16 1.30 -7.47
N GLU A 48 3.91 1.20 -6.37
CA GLU A 48 4.02 -0.01 -5.56
C GLU A 48 2.71 -0.45 -4.90
N ASP A 49 1.72 0.43 -4.78
CA ASP A 49 0.37 0.12 -4.28
C ASP A 49 -0.57 -0.41 -5.38
N ILE A 50 -0.09 -0.49 -6.64
CA ILE A 50 -0.84 -1.01 -7.79
C ILE A 50 -0.35 -2.42 -8.12
N TYR A 51 -1.09 -3.44 -7.70
CA TYR A 51 -0.77 -4.85 -7.94
C TYR A 51 -2.02 -5.74 -7.98
N TYR A 52 -1.84 -6.97 -8.46
CA TYR A 52 -2.94 -7.86 -8.85
C TYR A 52 -3.93 -8.21 -7.72
N GLU A 53 -3.49 -8.23 -6.46
CA GLU A 53 -4.38 -8.52 -5.32
C GLU A 53 -5.35 -7.35 -5.07
N HIS A 54 -4.97 -6.10 -5.40
CA HIS A 54 -5.84 -4.93 -5.32
C HIS A 54 -6.71 -4.85 -6.57
N CYS A 55 -7.91 -5.42 -6.47
CA CYS A 55 -8.91 -5.43 -7.53
C CYS A 55 -9.68 -4.10 -7.60
N SER A 56 -9.73 -3.34 -6.50
CA SER A 56 -10.47 -2.08 -6.37
C SER A 56 -9.64 -1.01 -5.68
N TYR A 57 -9.76 0.24 -6.17
CA TYR A 57 -9.03 1.40 -5.67
C TYR A 57 -10.04 2.44 -5.17
N PHE A 58 -10.00 2.72 -3.86
CA PHE A 58 -10.95 3.59 -3.18
C PHE A 58 -10.37 4.97 -2.91
N THR A 59 -11.14 6.00 -3.26
CA THR A 59 -10.97 7.37 -2.78
C THR A 59 -11.96 7.61 -1.64
N PRO A 60 -11.79 8.66 -0.80
CA PRO A 60 -12.78 9.01 0.21
C PRO A 60 -14.21 9.07 -0.34
N GLY A 61 -14.40 9.75 -1.48
CA GLY A 61 -15.68 9.86 -2.16
C GLY A 61 -16.22 8.53 -2.68
N SER A 62 -15.40 7.70 -3.34
CA SER A 62 -15.91 6.44 -3.91
C SER A 62 -16.29 5.44 -2.82
N LEU A 63 -15.52 5.39 -1.72
CA LEU A 63 -15.82 4.57 -0.56
C LEU A 63 -17.11 5.02 0.14
N ALA A 64 -17.24 6.31 0.43
CA ALA A 64 -18.43 6.85 1.09
C ALA A 64 -19.70 6.62 0.25
N ARG A 65 -19.62 6.84 -1.07
CA ARG A 65 -20.72 6.57 -2.01
C ARG A 65 -21.10 5.09 -2.05
N LEU A 66 -20.13 4.17 -2.04
CA LEU A 66 -20.39 2.74 -1.98
C LEU A 66 -21.23 2.37 -0.74
N PHE A 67 -20.83 2.86 0.44
CA PHE A 67 -21.54 2.57 1.69
C PHE A 67 -22.94 3.18 1.71
N ARG A 68 -23.10 4.44 1.26
CA ARG A 68 -24.43 5.08 1.13
C ARG A 68 -25.36 4.29 0.21
N ASN A 69 -24.86 3.87 -0.95
CA ASN A 69 -25.62 3.06 -1.90
C ASN A 69 -26.00 1.68 -1.36
N CYS A 70 -25.32 1.20 -0.30
CA CYS A 70 -25.58 -0.09 0.34
C CYS A 70 -26.36 0.04 1.66
N GLY A 71 -27.03 1.17 1.90
CA GLY A 71 -27.92 1.35 3.05
C GLY A 71 -27.21 1.68 4.36
N PHE A 72 -26.07 2.38 4.27
CA PHE A 72 -25.35 2.92 5.42
C PHE A 72 -25.31 4.46 5.38
N GLU A 73 -25.23 5.08 6.55
CA GLU A 73 -24.80 6.47 6.69
C GLU A 73 -23.34 6.49 7.13
N VAL A 74 -22.56 7.40 6.56
CA VAL A 74 -21.17 7.66 6.96
C VAL A 74 -21.17 8.60 8.17
N THR A 75 -20.74 8.07 9.31
CA THR A 75 -20.67 8.83 10.57
C THR A 75 -19.33 9.57 10.69
N ASP A 76 -18.25 8.95 10.22
CA ASP A 76 -16.92 9.55 10.15
C ASP A 76 -16.09 8.91 9.02
N LEU A 77 -15.13 9.66 8.48
CA LEU A 77 -14.20 9.20 7.46
C LEU A 77 -12.89 9.99 7.55
N TYR A 78 -11.80 9.32 7.89
CA TYR A 78 -10.51 9.96 8.09
C TYR A 78 -9.35 9.10 7.56
N ARG A 79 -8.17 9.71 7.47
CA ARG A 79 -6.95 9.05 7.05
C ARG A 79 -6.17 8.52 8.26
N ALA A 80 -5.60 7.34 8.14
CA ALA A 80 -4.85 6.65 9.18
C ALA A 80 -3.55 6.05 8.62
N TYR A 81 -2.69 5.54 9.51
CA TYR A 81 -1.42 4.88 9.18
C TYR A 81 -0.56 5.72 8.22
N GLY A 82 -0.15 6.91 8.68
CA GLY A 82 0.68 7.84 7.92
C GLY A 82 -0.01 8.36 6.65
N GLU A 83 -1.32 8.61 6.74
CA GLU A 83 -2.18 9.05 5.63
C GLU A 83 -2.30 8.06 4.46
N GLN A 84 -1.93 6.79 4.65
CA GLN A 84 -1.96 5.77 3.59
C GLN A 84 -3.28 5.03 3.46
N TYR A 85 -4.12 5.08 4.49
CA TYR A 85 -5.36 4.31 4.56
C TYR A 85 -6.54 5.20 4.94
N LEU A 86 -7.69 4.92 4.36
CA LEU A 86 -8.98 5.46 4.73
C LEU A 86 -9.59 4.58 5.82
N LEU A 87 -10.02 5.18 6.92
CA LEU A 87 -10.86 4.54 7.91
C LEU A 87 -12.25 5.16 7.86
N ILE A 88 -13.24 4.34 7.55
CA ILE A 88 -14.64 4.75 7.43
C ILE A 88 -15.45 4.14 8.57
N GLU A 89 -16.20 4.98 9.25
CA GLU A 89 -17.19 4.58 10.25
C GLU A 89 -18.58 4.81 9.70
N THR A 90 -19.43 3.79 9.80
CA THR A 90 -20.79 3.84 9.27
C THR A 90 -21.80 3.18 10.20
N ARG A 91 -23.07 3.53 10.01
CA ARG A 91 -24.20 2.86 10.65
C ARG A 91 -25.27 2.50 9.62
N PRO A 92 -25.92 1.34 9.75
CA PRO A 92 -27.04 0.98 8.90
C PRO A 92 -28.19 1.99 9.06
N VAL A 93 -28.84 2.32 7.95
CA VAL A 93 -30.04 3.17 7.93
C VAL A 93 -31.20 2.46 7.23
N THR A 94 -32.42 2.94 7.49
CA THR A 94 -33.65 2.51 6.79
C THR A 94 -34.01 3.44 5.64
N ILE A 95 -33.65 4.71 5.77
CA ILE A 95 -33.79 5.74 4.74
C ILE A 95 -32.39 6.00 4.17
N PRO A 96 -32.20 5.96 2.85
CA PRO A 96 -30.91 6.28 2.24
C PRO A 96 -30.40 7.65 2.71
N SER A 97 -29.16 7.69 3.19
CA SER A 97 -28.49 8.94 3.58
C SER A 97 -27.85 9.58 2.35
N ASP A 98 -27.96 10.90 2.23
CA ASP A 98 -27.28 11.73 1.24
C ASP A 98 -26.12 12.55 1.87
N LYS A 99 -25.83 12.28 3.15
CA LYS A 99 -24.79 12.99 3.90
C LYS A 99 -23.41 12.78 3.26
N VAL A 100 -22.84 13.88 2.80
CA VAL A 100 -21.48 13.96 2.24
C VAL A 100 -20.51 14.33 3.35
N HIS A 101 -19.46 13.53 3.51
CA HIS A 101 -18.38 13.80 4.46
C HIS A 101 -17.41 14.86 3.90
N PRO A 102 -16.85 15.78 4.71
CA PRO A 102 -15.91 16.80 4.24
C PRO A 102 -14.64 16.28 3.56
N LEU A 103 -14.25 15.03 3.81
CA LEU A 103 -13.10 14.40 3.17
C LEU A 103 -13.40 13.92 1.74
N GLU A 104 -14.67 13.84 1.35
CA GLU A 104 -15.06 13.41 0.01
C GLU A 104 -14.65 14.44 -1.03
N GLU A 105 -13.80 14.01 -1.95
CA GLU A 105 -13.37 14.79 -3.09
C GLU A 105 -14.42 14.85 -4.20
N SER A 106 -14.36 15.91 -5.01
CA SER A 106 -15.14 16.08 -6.23
C SER A 106 -14.57 15.24 -7.38
N LEU A 107 -15.41 14.97 -8.39
CA LEU A 107 -14.96 14.25 -9.60
C LEU A 107 -13.86 15.01 -10.37
N GLU A 108 -13.89 16.34 -10.33
CA GLU A 108 -12.87 17.17 -10.98
C GLU A 108 -11.51 16.99 -10.29
N GLU A 109 -11.48 16.97 -8.96
CA GLU A 109 -10.25 16.72 -8.19
C GLU A 109 -9.66 15.34 -8.50
N VAL A 110 -10.48 14.27 -8.49
CA VAL A 110 -10.01 12.92 -8.87
C VAL A 110 -9.46 12.92 -10.29
N THR A 111 -10.16 13.57 -11.22
CA THR A 111 -9.74 13.66 -12.63
C THR A 111 -8.38 14.34 -12.76
N GLN A 112 -8.14 15.40 -12.00
CA GLN A 112 -6.84 16.09 -11.96
C GLN A 112 -5.74 15.21 -11.38
N HIS A 113 -6.01 14.47 -10.30
CA HIS A 113 -5.06 13.52 -9.72
C HIS A 113 -4.71 12.38 -10.68
N VAL A 114 -5.68 11.83 -11.41
CA VAL A 114 -5.43 10.82 -12.46
C VAL A 114 -4.57 11.38 -13.58
N LYS A 115 -4.85 12.61 -14.05
CA LYS A 115 -4.02 13.29 -15.06
C LYS A 115 -2.59 13.50 -14.56
N HIS A 116 -2.42 13.95 -13.32
CA HIS A 116 -1.11 14.12 -12.70
C HIS A 116 -0.33 12.79 -12.67
N PHE A 117 -0.96 11.73 -12.15
CA PHE A 117 -0.35 10.39 -12.11
C PHE A 117 0.09 9.94 -13.50
N THR A 118 -0.81 10.03 -14.49
CA THR A 118 -0.55 9.59 -15.87
C THR A 118 0.62 10.35 -16.50
N ASN A 119 0.74 11.66 -16.23
CA ASN A 119 1.78 12.50 -16.83
C ASN A 119 3.15 12.33 -16.16
N GLU A 120 3.17 12.06 -14.85
CA GLU A 120 4.41 12.12 -14.06
C GLU A 120 4.98 10.73 -13.73
N ILE A 121 4.18 9.66 -13.78
CA ILE A 121 4.61 8.32 -13.33
C ILE A 121 5.85 7.81 -14.09
N SER A 122 5.93 8.06 -15.41
CA SER A 122 7.06 7.63 -16.22
C SER A 122 8.39 8.21 -15.72
N LYS A 123 8.39 9.46 -15.23
CA LYS A 123 9.59 10.08 -14.65
C LYS A 123 9.99 9.41 -13.34
N LYS A 124 9.03 9.12 -12.45
CA LYS A 124 9.31 8.43 -11.18
C LYS A 124 9.88 7.03 -11.43
N LEU A 125 9.30 6.28 -12.35
CA LEU A 125 9.81 4.95 -12.72
C LEU A 125 11.23 5.04 -13.29
N GLU A 126 11.48 5.99 -14.19
CA GLU A 126 12.80 6.16 -14.80
C GLU A 126 13.86 6.58 -13.76
N ASN A 127 13.53 7.48 -12.83
CA ASN A 127 14.42 7.86 -11.75
C ASN A 127 14.84 6.64 -10.90
N TRP A 128 13.89 5.75 -10.57
CA TRP A 128 14.20 4.52 -9.83
C TRP A 128 15.06 3.55 -10.65
N ARG A 129 14.80 3.39 -11.96
CA ARG A 129 15.64 2.56 -12.83
C ARG A 129 17.06 3.08 -12.91
N GLN A 130 17.23 4.39 -13.12
CA GLN A 130 18.55 5.05 -13.18
C GLN A 130 19.29 4.96 -11.85
N HIS A 131 18.60 5.14 -10.74
CA HIS A 131 19.19 4.98 -9.40
C HIS A 131 19.77 3.57 -9.20
N LEU A 132 18.98 2.53 -9.50
CA LEU A 132 19.44 1.14 -9.38
C LEU A 132 20.56 0.81 -10.36
N GLU A 133 20.50 1.30 -11.60
CA GLU A 133 21.58 1.17 -12.59
C GLU A 133 22.88 1.81 -12.08
N GLN A 134 22.78 3.01 -11.51
CA GLN A 134 23.93 3.73 -10.97
C GLN A 134 24.56 3.00 -9.78
N MET A 135 23.75 2.47 -8.87
CA MET A 135 24.26 1.66 -7.75
C MET A 135 24.97 0.41 -8.24
N HIS A 136 24.36 -0.29 -9.21
CA HIS A 136 24.95 -1.49 -9.80
C HIS A 136 26.28 -1.18 -10.52
N ALA A 137 26.34 -0.14 -11.34
CA ALA A 137 27.55 0.30 -12.05
C ALA A 137 28.68 0.71 -11.09
N GLN A 138 28.35 1.17 -9.88
CA GLN A 138 29.31 1.49 -8.81
C GLN A 138 29.76 0.25 -8.01
N GLY A 139 29.21 -0.94 -8.31
CA GLY A 139 29.46 -2.15 -7.53
C GLY A 139 28.84 -2.13 -6.14
N LYS A 140 27.86 -1.25 -5.89
CA LYS A 140 27.15 -1.16 -4.61
C LYS A 140 26.10 -2.24 -4.49
N ARG A 141 25.97 -2.77 -3.28
CA ARG A 141 25.00 -3.82 -2.93
C ARG A 141 23.72 -3.19 -2.39
N VAL A 142 22.63 -3.42 -3.10
CA VAL A 142 21.29 -2.94 -2.74
C VAL A 142 20.40 -4.11 -2.36
N VAL A 143 19.66 -3.98 -1.27
CA VAL A 143 18.63 -4.94 -0.86
C VAL A 143 17.29 -4.24 -0.69
N VAL A 144 16.19 -4.99 -0.86
CA VAL A 144 14.84 -4.51 -0.55
C VAL A 144 14.41 -5.09 0.80
N TRP A 145 13.84 -4.26 1.67
CA TRP A 145 13.28 -4.69 2.95
C TRP A 145 11.75 -4.76 2.90
N GLY A 146 11.22 -5.94 3.20
CA GLY A 146 9.82 -6.31 3.14
C GLY A 146 9.52 -7.09 1.86
N SER A 147 9.04 -8.32 2.00
CA SER A 147 8.76 -9.23 0.86
C SER A 147 7.28 -9.27 0.44
N GLY A 148 6.48 -8.30 0.87
CA GLY A 148 5.05 -8.20 0.57
C GLY A 148 4.74 -7.75 -0.87
N SER A 149 3.45 -7.54 -1.15
CA SER A 149 2.95 -7.23 -2.50
C SER A 149 3.56 -5.95 -3.10
N LYS A 150 3.88 -4.94 -2.27
CA LYS A 150 4.65 -3.74 -2.67
C LYS A 150 6.03 -4.06 -3.24
N CYS A 151 6.75 -5.02 -2.65
CA CYS A 151 8.05 -5.46 -3.15
C CYS A 151 7.92 -6.18 -4.50
N VAL A 152 6.90 -7.03 -4.64
CA VAL A 152 6.61 -7.69 -5.92
C VAL A 152 6.31 -6.64 -7.00
N ALA A 153 5.44 -5.67 -6.70
CA ALA A 153 5.09 -4.56 -7.61
C ALA A 153 6.31 -3.71 -7.99
N PHE A 154 7.14 -3.36 -7.01
CA PHE A 154 8.36 -2.59 -7.23
C PHE A 154 9.33 -3.31 -8.19
N LEU A 155 9.66 -4.57 -7.89
CA LEU A 155 10.64 -5.34 -8.67
C LEU A 155 10.16 -5.63 -10.08
N THR A 156 8.87 -5.97 -10.24
CA THR A 156 8.29 -6.34 -11.55
C THR A 156 8.04 -5.12 -12.44
N THR A 157 7.59 -3.99 -11.88
CA THR A 157 7.32 -2.77 -12.65
C THR A 157 8.61 -2.11 -13.17
N LEU A 158 9.69 -2.16 -12.39
CA LEU A 158 10.96 -1.53 -12.80
C LEU A 158 11.78 -2.39 -13.76
N ASP A 159 11.55 -3.71 -13.78
CA ASP A 159 12.35 -4.69 -14.54
C ASP A 159 13.85 -4.63 -14.19
N THR A 160 14.16 -4.35 -12.92
CA THR A 160 15.53 -4.18 -12.38
C THR A 160 15.92 -5.32 -11.46
N THR A 161 15.36 -6.50 -11.73
CA THR A 161 15.48 -7.65 -10.85
C THR A 161 16.93 -8.10 -10.73
N ASP A 162 17.70 -8.05 -11.81
CA ASP A 162 19.14 -8.33 -11.87
C ASP A 162 20.00 -7.44 -10.95
N LYS A 163 19.53 -6.23 -10.62
CA LYS A 163 20.25 -5.25 -9.79
C LYS A 163 20.05 -5.42 -8.29
N ILE A 164 19.09 -6.24 -7.88
CA ILE A 164 18.78 -6.52 -6.47
C ILE A 164 18.99 -8.02 -6.23
N GLU A 165 19.96 -8.36 -5.39
CA GLU A 165 20.33 -9.76 -5.17
C GLU A 165 19.41 -10.46 -4.16
N TYR A 166 19.07 -9.76 -3.07
CA TYR A 166 18.29 -10.31 -1.96
C TYR A 166 17.16 -9.39 -1.53
N VAL A 167 16.09 -10.02 -1.03
CA VAL A 167 15.04 -9.35 -0.27
C VAL A 167 15.18 -9.75 1.20
N VAL A 168 14.97 -8.82 2.12
CA VAL A 168 15.02 -9.07 3.56
C VAL A 168 13.61 -9.01 4.12
N ASP A 169 13.27 -9.93 5.01
CA ASP A 169 11.98 -9.90 5.70
C ASP A 169 12.15 -10.34 7.16
N ILE A 170 11.45 -9.69 8.07
CA ILE A 170 11.49 -10.04 9.50
C ILE A 170 10.72 -11.34 9.80
N ASN A 171 9.80 -11.76 8.93
CA ASN A 171 8.98 -12.93 9.14
C ASN A 171 9.77 -14.23 8.89
N PRO A 172 10.05 -15.05 9.92
CA PRO A 172 10.84 -16.26 9.78
C PRO A 172 10.21 -17.30 8.85
N HIS A 173 8.88 -17.28 8.69
CA HIS A 173 8.19 -18.18 7.76
C HIS A 173 8.44 -17.85 6.29
N ARG A 174 9.07 -16.71 5.99
CA ARG A 174 9.43 -16.30 4.63
C ARG A 174 10.89 -16.59 4.29
N HIS A 175 11.75 -16.79 5.28
CA HIS A 175 13.19 -17.00 5.06
C HIS A 175 13.47 -18.24 4.21
N GLY A 176 14.43 -18.14 3.30
CA GLY A 176 14.81 -19.21 2.37
C GLY A 176 13.82 -19.45 1.23
N LYS A 177 12.64 -18.79 1.25
CA LYS A 177 11.70 -18.79 0.12
C LYS A 177 12.09 -17.73 -0.90
N PHE A 178 11.35 -17.66 -2.00
CA PHE A 178 11.63 -16.78 -3.12
C PHE A 178 10.43 -15.89 -3.45
N ILE A 179 10.70 -14.67 -3.89
CA ILE A 179 9.68 -13.73 -4.37
C ILE A 179 9.00 -14.33 -5.62
N PRO A 180 7.66 -14.43 -5.65
CA PRO A 180 6.95 -14.97 -6.81
C PRO A 180 7.17 -14.08 -8.04
N GLY A 181 7.35 -14.71 -9.20
CA GLY A 181 7.60 -14.01 -10.48
C GLY A 181 9.02 -13.46 -10.65
N VAL A 182 9.73 -13.15 -9.56
CA VAL A 182 11.07 -12.52 -9.60
C VAL A 182 12.20 -13.49 -9.21
N GLY A 183 11.91 -14.49 -8.38
CA GLY A 183 12.90 -15.51 -7.99
C GLY A 183 13.99 -15.03 -7.04
N LYS A 184 13.80 -13.90 -6.35
CA LYS A 184 14.77 -13.39 -5.36
C LYS A 184 14.59 -14.07 -4.02
N GLN A 185 15.69 -14.54 -3.45
CA GLN A 185 15.65 -15.21 -2.15
C GLN A 185 15.34 -14.20 -1.05
N ILE A 186 14.50 -14.63 -0.10
CA ILE A 186 14.13 -13.87 1.07
C ILE A 186 15.05 -14.29 2.22
N MET A 187 15.81 -13.34 2.75
CA MET A 187 16.81 -13.51 3.78
C MET A 187 16.33 -12.95 5.12
N ALA A 188 16.86 -13.50 6.21
CA ALA A 188 16.68 -12.95 7.55
C ALA A 188 17.45 -11.63 7.72
N PRO A 189 17.02 -10.70 8.59
CA PRO A 189 17.75 -9.46 8.87
C PRO A 189 19.23 -9.69 9.27
N GLU A 190 19.52 -10.76 10.01
CA GLU A 190 20.86 -11.09 10.49
C GLU A 190 21.85 -11.37 9.37
N PHE A 191 21.38 -11.81 8.20
CA PHE A 191 22.20 -11.99 6.99
C PHE A 191 22.95 -10.71 6.62
N LEU A 192 22.37 -9.54 6.89
CA LEU A 192 22.96 -8.25 6.55
C LEU A 192 24.26 -7.95 7.32
N LYS A 193 24.52 -8.60 8.46
CA LYS A 193 25.82 -8.49 9.16
C LYS A 193 26.97 -9.00 8.32
N GLN A 194 26.71 -10.04 7.53
CA GLN A 194 27.69 -10.66 6.63
C GLN A 194 27.64 -9.99 5.26
N TYR A 195 26.43 -9.79 4.72
CA TYR A 195 26.24 -9.21 3.39
C TYR A 195 26.63 -7.73 3.32
N LYS A 196 26.46 -6.95 4.40
CA LYS A 196 26.84 -5.52 4.50
C LYS A 196 26.39 -4.69 3.27
N PRO A 197 25.08 -4.57 3.03
CA PRO A 197 24.58 -3.81 1.89
C PRO A 197 24.99 -2.33 2.01
N ASP A 198 25.25 -1.69 0.88
CA ASP A 198 25.49 -0.25 0.82
C ASP A 198 24.17 0.52 1.01
N GLN A 199 23.06 -0.06 0.55
CA GLN A 199 21.74 0.55 0.65
C GLN A 199 20.62 -0.48 0.91
N VAL A 200 19.65 -0.07 1.75
CA VAL A 200 18.40 -0.79 2.03
C VAL A 200 17.23 0.06 1.55
N ILE A 201 16.45 -0.48 0.60
CA ILE A 201 15.22 0.15 0.12
C ILE A 201 14.04 -0.38 0.93
N VAL A 202 13.39 0.48 1.68
CA VAL A 202 12.22 0.17 2.50
C VAL A 202 10.94 0.45 1.72
N MET A 203 10.09 -0.56 1.58
CA MET A 203 8.85 -0.47 0.78
C MET A 203 7.75 0.40 1.39
N ASN A 204 7.88 0.80 2.66
CA ASN A 204 6.95 1.71 3.31
C ASN A 204 7.68 2.59 4.32
N SER A 205 7.69 3.90 4.06
CA SER A 205 8.45 4.91 4.81
C SER A 205 8.12 4.96 6.31
N ILE A 206 6.92 4.52 6.73
CA ILE A 206 6.53 4.46 8.14
C ILE A 206 7.48 3.56 8.95
N TYR A 207 8.06 2.53 8.32
CA TYR A 207 8.95 1.59 8.99
C TYR A 207 10.43 1.99 8.90
N CYS A 208 10.80 3.09 8.23
CA CYS A 208 12.21 3.48 8.07
C CYS A 208 12.90 3.64 9.43
N TYR A 209 12.27 4.29 10.41
CA TYR A 209 12.84 4.47 11.74
C TYR A 209 13.03 3.13 12.48
N GLU A 210 12.02 2.25 12.43
CA GLU A 210 12.08 0.94 13.07
C GLU A 210 13.17 0.06 12.45
N ILE A 211 13.26 0.05 11.12
CA ILE A 211 14.24 -0.72 10.36
C ILE A 211 15.65 -0.16 10.59
N GLN A 212 15.84 1.16 10.56
CA GLN A 212 17.13 1.78 10.89
C GLN A 212 17.58 1.40 12.29
N HIS A 213 16.70 1.49 13.29
CA HIS A 213 17.02 1.11 14.67
C HIS A 213 17.40 -0.38 14.79
N MET A 214 16.75 -1.25 14.02
CA MET A 214 17.10 -2.67 13.97
C MET A 214 18.50 -2.89 13.36
N LEU A 215 18.80 -2.20 12.26
CA LEU A 215 20.11 -2.24 11.59
C LEU A 215 21.23 -1.75 12.52
N ASP A 216 21.00 -0.64 13.22
CA ASP A 216 21.94 -0.05 14.18
C ASP A 216 22.24 -1.02 15.33
N LYS A 217 21.20 -1.65 15.90
CA LYS A 217 21.35 -2.69 16.93
C LYS A 217 22.14 -3.91 16.45
N MET A 218 22.05 -4.23 15.16
CA MET A 218 22.81 -5.31 14.55
C MET A 218 24.24 -4.91 14.17
N GLY A 219 24.61 -3.63 14.28
CA GLY A 219 25.90 -3.11 13.84
C GLY A 219 26.05 -3.06 12.32
N VAL A 220 24.94 -2.93 11.58
CA VAL A 220 24.93 -2.85 10.12
C VAL A 220 24.88 -1.39 9.71
N THR A 221 25.99 -0.86 9.20
CA THR A 221 26.05 0.47 8.59
C THR A 221 25.61 0.40 7.13
N THR A 222 24.51 1.06 6.79
CA THR A 222 23.92 1.07 5.45
C THR A 222 23.06 2.33 5.27
N GLU A 223 22.87 2.79 4.05
CA GLU A 223 21.93 3.88 3.75
C GLU A 223 20.50 3.32 3.67
N VAL A 224 19.58 3.86 4.46
CA VAL A 224 18.15 3.49 4.40
C VAL A 224 17.40 4.54 3.58
N ILE A 225 16.77 4.10 2.50
CA ILE A 225 15.90 4.93 1.64
C ILE A 225 14.51 4.30 1.50
N SER A 226 13.52 5.09 1.09
CA SER A 226 12.16 4.61 0.80
C SER A 226 11.64 5.17 -0.53
N LEU A 227 10.51 4.60 -0.97
CA LEU A 227 9.75 5.01 -2.17
C LEU A 227 9.11 6.40 -2.08
#